data_AF-A0A7J3A305-F1
#
_entry.id   AF-A0A7J3A305-F1
#
_cell.length_a   1.000
_cell.length_b   1.000
_cell.length_c   1.000
_cell.angle_alpha   90.00
_cell.angle_beta   90.00
_cell.angle_gamma   90.00
#
_symmetry.space_group_name_H-M   'P 1'
#
loop_
_entity.id
_entity.type
_entity.pdbx_description
1 polymer ?
#
loop_
_entity_poly.entity_id
_entity_poly.type
_entity_poly.pdbx_seq_one_letter_code
_entity_poly.pdbx_strand_id
1 'polypeptide(L)' 'MAAYSKKLRTIAIFGSSVYNPVKARDLDILIIVDKLLDVKEKTDLEIEILNNLKDFQAKTPIDIIVLDE' A
#
# COMPACT_ATOMS: atom_id res chain seq x y z
N MET A 1 9.05 15.22 6.60
CA MET A 1 8.75 14.13 5.65
C MET A 1 9.04 14.65 4.26
N ALA A 2 9.74 13.88 3.43
CA ALA A 2 9.95 14.26 2.04
C ALA A 2 8.63 14.07 1.30
N ALA A 3 8.12 15.13 0.67
CA ALA A 3 6.94 15.01 -0.18
C ALA A 3 7.39 14.41 -1.53
N TYR A 4 7.14 13.12 -1.71
CA TYR A 4 7.44 12.45 -2.97
C TYR A 4 6.34 12.76 -3.99
N SER A 5 6.67 13.50 -5.04
CA SER A 5 5.75 13.75 -6.16
C SER A 5 5.73 12.54 -7.09
N LYS A 6 4.99 11.50 -6.70
CA LYS A 6 4.78 10.30 -7.53
C LYS A 6 3.47 10.39 -8.30
N LYS A 7 3.49 9.91 -9.54
CA LYS A 7 2.26 9.75 -10.32
C LYS A 7 1.71 8.36 -10.07
N LEU A 8 0.57 8.29 -9.38
CA LEU A 8 -0.18 7.06 -9.20
C LEU A 8 -0.59 6.48 -10.56
N ARG A 9 -0.32 5.19 -10.77
CA ARG A 9 -0.74 4.42 -11.94
C ARG A 9 -1.90 3.50 -11.61
N THR A 10 -1.77 2.74 -10.53
CA THR A 10 -2.74 1.69 -10.17
C THR A 10 -2.87 1.57 -8.66
N ILE A 11 -4.08 1.27 -8.20
CA ILE A 11 -4.35 0.71 -6.87
C ILE A 11 -5.15 -0.57 -7.09
N ALA A 12 -4.69 -1.67 -6.51
CA ALA A 12 -5.37 -2.96 -6.57
C ALA A 12 -5.46 -3.58 -5.17
N ILE A 13 -6.61 -4.16 -4.86
CA ILE A 13 -6.75 -5.03 -3.71
C ILE A 13 -6.50 -6.46 -4.20
N PHE A 14 -5.74 -7.23 -3.44
CA PHE A 14 -5.42 -8.62 -3.80
C PHE A 14 -5.47 -9.53 -2.56
N GLY A 15 -4.99 -10.78 -2.74
CA GLY A 15 -4.86 -11.71 -1.63
C GLY A 15 -6.20 -12.22 -1.10
N SER A 16 -6.22 -12.55 0.20
CA SER A 16 -7.32 -13.29 0.81
C SER A 16 -8.65 -12.52 0.77
N SER A 17 -8.58 -11.19 0.85
CA SER A 17 -9.73 -10.28 0.75
C SER A 17 -10.49 -10.37 -0.58
N VAL A 18 -9.82 -10.78 -1.67
CA VAL A 18 -10.43 -10.98 -2.99
C VAL A 18 -10.85 -12.44 -3.21
N TYR A 19 -9.96 -13.38 -2.90
CA TYR A 19 -10.15 -14.79 -3.27
C TYR A 19 -10.87 -15.63 -2.19
N ASN A 20 -10.91 -15.17 -0.94
CA ASN A 20 -11.59 -15.84 0.17
C ASN A 20 -12.06 -14.84 1.25
N PRO A 21 -12.98 -13.92 0.92
CA PRO A 21 -13.33 -12.77 1.76
C PRO A 21 -13.88 -13.16 3.14
N VAL A 22 -14.57 -14.30 3.25
CA VAL A 22 -15.14 -14.77 4.53
C VAL A 22 -14.05 -15.14 5.55
N LYS A 23 -12.86 -15.51 5.09
CA LYS A 23 -11.72 -15.88 5.95
C LYS A 23 -10.61 -14.82 5.98
N ALA A 24 -10.76 -13.74 5.23
CA ALA A 24 -9.77 -12.67 5.17
C ALA A 24 -9.59 -12.02 6.54
N ARG A 25 -8.33 -11.76 6.93
CA ARG A 25 -7.98 -11.16 8.22
C ARG A 25 -7.34 -9.79 8.07
N ASP A 26 -6.82 -9.53 6.89
CA ASP A 26 -6.06 -8.37 6.46
C ASP A 26 -6.56 -7.92 5.09
N LEU A 27 -6.14 -6.71 4.72
CA LEU A 27 -6.37 -6.12 3.41
C LEU A 27 -5.02 -5.90 2.72
N ASP A 28 -4.74 -6.72 1.71
CA ASP A 28 -3.55 -6.58 0.87
C ASP A 28 -3.81 -5.53 -0.23
N ILE A 29 -3.01 -4.45 -0.25
CA ILE A 29 -3.12 -3.36 -1.22
C ILE A 29 -1.81 -3.24 -2.00
N LEU A 30 -1.91 -3.34 -3.33
CA LEU A 30 -0.83 -3.07 -4.27
C LEU A 30 -1.02 -1.67 -4.86
N ILE A 31 0.02 -0.86 -4.81
CA ILE A 31 0.07 0.48 -5.37
C ILE A 31 1.20 0.55 -6.39
N ILE A 32 0.88 0.94 -7.63
CA ILE A 32 1.86 1.12 -8.69
C ILE A 32 2.02 2.62 -8.95
N VAL A 33 3.25 3.11 -8.90
CA VAL A 33 3.63 4.49 -9.23
C VAL A 33 4.47 4.53 -10.50
N ASP A 34 4.75 5.74 -10.99
CA ASP A 34 5.52 5.94 -12.21
C ASP A 34 7.00 5.57 -12.11
N LYS A 35 7.66 5.86 -10.99
CA LYS A 35 9.07 5.49 -10.79
C LYS A 35 9.44 5.52 -9.31
N LEU A 36 10.22 4.55 -8.85
CA LEU A 36 10.92 4.57 -7.57
C LEU A 36 12.42 4.79 -7.81
N LEU A 37 13.06 5.55 -6.94
CA LEU A 37 14.49 5.86 -7.01
C LEU A 37 15.31 4.74 -6.40
N ASP A 38 14.87 4.24 -5.25
CA ASP A 38 15.52 3.18 -4.50
C ASP A 38 14.54 2.50 -3.53
N VAL A 39 15.05 1.46 -2.84
CA VAL A 39 14.28 0.70 -1.84
C VAL A 39 13.89 1.57 -0.65
N LYS A 40 14.65 2.62 -0.31
CA LYS A 40 14.33 3.48 0.81
C LYS A 40 13.10 4.34 0.50
N GLU A 41 13.03 4.93 -0.69
CA GLU A 41 11.86 5.70 -1.13
C GLU A 41 10.60 4.82 -1.15
N LYS A 42 10.71 3.57 -1.62
CA LYS A 42 9.62 2.60 -1.54
C LYS A 42 9.12 2.42 -0.11
N THR A 43 10.02 2.10 0.82
CA THR A 43 9.68 1.85 2.22
C THR A 43 9.10 3.10 2.89
N ASP A 44 9.67 4.28 2.62
CA ASP A 44 9.18 5.55 3.15
C ASP A 44 7.73 5.80 2.69
N LEU A 45 7.40 5.53 1.42
CA LEU A 45 6.05 5.63 0.87
C LEU A 45 5.09 4.63 1.52
N GLU A 46 5.47 3.35 1.66
CA GLU A 46 4.66 2.33 2.32
C GLU A 46 4.31 2.74 3.76
N ILE A 47 5.29 3.23 4.51
CA ILE A 47 5.11 3.72 5.89
C ILE A 47 4.22 4.97 5.92
N GLU A 48 4.42 5.92 5.02
CA GLU A 48 3.60 7.14 4.95
C GLU A 48 2.12 6.81 4.68
N ILE A 49 1.85 5.91 3.74
CA ILE A 49 0.48 5.50 3.40
C ILE A 49 -0.15 4.77 4.59
N LEU A 50 0.58 3.85 5.23
CA LEU A 50 0.09 3.17 6.44
C LEU A 50 -0.23 4.16 7.58
N ASN A 51 0.65 5.15 7.81
CA ASN A 51 0.42 6.19 8.81
C ASN A 51 -0.83 7.04 8.52
N ASN A 52 -1.09 7.34 7.24
CA ASN A 52 -2.29 8.04 6.80
C ASN A 52 -3.56 7.17 6.93
N LEU A 53 -3.41 5.85 6.94
CA LEU A 53 -4.50 4.88 7.10
C LEU A 53 -4.61 4.32 8.52
N LYS A 54 -3.90 4.88 9.51
CA LYS A 54 -3.82 4.34 10.88
C LYS A 54 -5.18 4.06 11.53
N ASP A 55 -6.19 4.91 11.30
CA ASP A 55 -7.52 4.76 11.90
C ASP A 55 -8.28 3.59 11.26
N PHE A 56 -8.01 3.29 9.99
CA PHE A 56 -8.51 2.10 9.32
C PHE A 56 -7.74 0.86 9.77
N GLN A 57 -6.41 0.96 9.86
CA GLN A 57 -5.53 -0.11 10.32
C GLN A 57 -5.89 -0.62 11.72
N ALA A 58 -6.36 0.28 12.60
CA ALA A 58 -6.84 -0.06 13.93
C ALA A 58 -8.06 -1.00 13.93
N LYS A 59 -8.81 -1.08 12.83
CA LYS A 59 -9.99 -1.93 12.67
C LYS A 59 -9.72 -3.15 11.79
N THR A 60 -8.89 -2.98 10.77
CA THR A 60 -8.57 -4.01 9.79
C THR A 60 -7.10 -3.89 9.45
N PRO A 61 -6.27 -4.90 9.77
CA PRO A 61 -4.87 -4.93 9.36
C PRO A 61 -4.74 -4.67 7.85
N ILE A 62 -3.80 -3.82 7.45
CA ILE A 62 -3.54 -3.48 6.05
C ILE A 62 -2.08 -3.78 5.77
N ASP A 63 -1.84 -4.50 4.68
CA ASP A 63 -0.51 -4.71 4.12
C ASP A 63 -0.40 -3.94 2.80
N ILE A 64 0.59 -3.05 2.70
CA ILE A 64 0.79 -2.18 1.54
C ILE A 64 2.08 -2.58 0.83
N ILE A 65 1.99 -2.75 -0.48
CA ILE A 65 3.14 -2.95 -1.35
C ILE A 65 3.15 -1.83 -2.39
N VAL A 66 4.25 -1.09 -2.46
CA VAL A 66 4.48 -0.09 -3.51
C VAL A 66 5.47 -0.63 -4.53
N LEU A 67 5.10 -0.58 -5.81
CA LEU A 67 5.95 -0.93 -6.96
C LEU A 67 5.95 0.22 -7.98
N ASP A 68 6.92 0.21 -8.88
CA ASP A 68 6.93 1.02 -10.10
C ASP A 68 6.76 0.16 -11.36
N GLU A 69 6.44 0.83 -12.48
CA GLU A 69 6.38 0.27 -13.84
C GLU A 69 7.74 0.22 -14.53
#